data_AF-A0A6G3CKC9-F1
#
_entry.id   AF-A0A6G3CKC9-F1
#
_cell.length_a   1.000
_cell.length_b   1.000
_cell.length_c   1.000
_cell.angle_alpha   90.00
_cell.angle_beta   90.00
_cell.angle_gamma   90.00
#
_symmetry.space_group_name_H-M   'P 1'
#
loop_
_entity.id
_entity.type
_entity.pdbx_description
1 polymer ?
#
loop_
_entity_poly.entity_id
_entity_poly.type
_entity_poly.pdbx_seq_one_letter_code
_entity_poly.pdbx_strand_id
1 'polypeptide(L)'
;MATAYGPDTRDREHEGSAPGFGVKTRTRHFLPAPLRAPLEARAWRELLYALLSFPLSTAMFVFAVTMTSLSAGLMVTFIGIPVLAVGLAACRGFGTLERHRARALLGVEVADPERVRGKTGGPMSWMGAVLKSGASWRHLLYTLLHFPWAIFTFVVAISFWTYGLMALTYPLWFWLFPMFAGQDGIQLYGDRTHEEYLNSPAELAVTGAVGLVLVMAAPWVVRGLLTVDRLMVTGLLGPSRLATRVSELESDRGVVVDTAAADLRRIERDLHDGAQARLVALAMGLGLAKEKLTDDPEAAARMVDEAHGEVKVALQELRDLARGIHPAVLTDRGLDAALSA
;
A
#
# COMPACT_ATOMS: atom_id res chain seq x y z
N MET A 1 5.85 -63.60 -25.71
CA MET A 1 6.57 -64.13 -24.53
C MET A 1 7.10 -62.92 -23.76
N ALA A 2 6.62 -62.65 -22.55
CA ALA A 2 7.17 -63.16 -21.27
C ALA A 2 8.61 -62.63 -21.02
N THR A 3 9.02 -62.05 -19.88
CA THR A 3 8.42 -61.79 -18.53
C THR A 3 9.42 -60.87 -17.77
N ALA A 4 9.14 -60.10 -16.70
CA ALA A 4 7.95 -59.70 -15.93
C ALA A 4 8.34 -58.52 -14.97
N TYR A 5 7.42 -58.08 -14.09
CA TYR A 5 7.58 -57.54 -12.70
C TYR A 5 6.64 -56.33 -12.42
N GLY A 6 5.86 -56.40 -11.33
CA GLY A 6 4.94 -55.33 -10.86
C GLY A 6 5.57 -54.47 -9.75
N PRO A 7 4.81 -53.92 -8.76
CA PRO A 7 3.38 -54.10 -8.47
C PRO A 7 2.61 -52.80 -8.05
N ASP A 8 1.37 -52.99 -7.61
CA ASP A 8 0.63 -52.22 -6.58
C ASP A 8 0.42 -50.70 -6.75
N THR A 9 -0.78 -50.30 -7.19
CA THR A 9 -1.33 -48.95 -6.96
C THR A 9 -2.65 -49.06 -6.20
N ARG A 10 -2.56 -49.01 -4.88
CA ARG A 10 -3.72 -48.81 -4.00
C ARG A 10 -4.35 -47.45 -4.22
N ASP A 11 -5.67 -47.43 -4.17
CA ASP A 11 -6.48 -46.21 -4.13
C ASP A 11 -5.97 -45.24 -3.05
N ARG A 12 -5.74 -43.99 -3.46
CA ARG A 12 -5.67 -42.86 -2.54
C ARG A 12 -6.55 -41.74 -3.03
N GLU A 13 -7.53 -41.46 -2.18
CA GLU A 13 -8.41 -40.31 -2.18
C GLU A 13 -7.70 -39.02 -2.60
N HIS A 14 -8.23 -38.36 -3.62
CA HIS A 14 -8.00 -36.94 -3.88
C HIS A 14 -9.33 -36.21 -3.86
N GLU A 15 -9.72 -35.80 -2.66
CA GLU A 15 -10.78 -34.83 -2.45
C GLU A 15 -10.45 -33.53 -3.19
N GLY A 16 -11.40 -33.04 -3.99
CA GLY A 16 -11.27 -31.78 -4.71
C GLY A 16 -11.24 -30.60 -3.75
N SER A 17 -10.04 -30.07 -3.47
CA SER A 17 -9.85 -28.82 -2.73
C SER A 17 -10.29 -27.60 -3.55
N ALA A 18 -11.59 -27.33 -3.57
CA ALA A 18 -12.11 -26.03 -3.96
C ALA A 18 -11.88 -25.02 -2.81
N PRO A 19 -11.30 -23.83 -3.07
CA PRO A 19 -11.09 -22.83 -2.02
C PRO A 19 -12.44 -22.27 -1.58
N GLY A 20 -12.88 -22.68 -0.37
CA GLY A 20 -14.13 -22.22 0.22
C GLY A 20 -14.14 -20.71 0.39
N PHE A 21 -14.99 -20.01 -0.37
CA PHE A 21 -15.32 -18.61 -0.11
C PHE A 21 -15.86 -18.51 1.32
N GLY A 22 -15.09 -17.88 2.21
CA GLY A 22 -15.48 -17.62 3.58
C GLY A 22 -16.69 -16.68 3.63
N VAL A 23 -17.90 -17.25 3.58
CA VAL A 23 -19.16 -16.54 3.81
C VAL A 23 -19.13 -16.00 5.23
N LYS A 24 -18.74 -14.73 5.38
CA LYS A 24 -18.76 -14.03 6.66
C LYS A 24 -20.17 -14.10 7.21
N THR A 25 -20.35 -14.90 8.27
CA THR A 25 -21.63 -15.12 8.93
C THR A 25 -22.17 -13.78 9.41
N ARG A 26 -23.21 -13.30 8.72
CA ARG A 26 -23.81 -11.99 8.95
C ARG A 26 -24.63 -12.06 10.23
N THR A 27 -23.98 -11.87 11.39
CA THR A 27 -24.59 -11.97 12.72
C THR A 27 -25.85 -11.10 12.77
N ARG A 28 -27.02 -11.73 12.95
CA ARG A 28 -28.29 -11.01 13.05
C ARG A 28 -28.32 -10.27 14.40
N HIS A 29 -28.42 -8.96 14.33
CA HIS A 29 -28.12 -8.05 15.44
C HIS A 29 -29.42 -7.49 16.04
N PHE A 30 -29.94 -8.11 17.11
CA PHE A 30 -31.26 -7.90 17.75
C PHE A 30 -31.60 -6.50 18.33
N LEU A 31 -30.85 -5.44 18.03
CA LEU A 31 -31.08 -4.08 18.54
C LEU A 31 -30.79 -3.03 17.44
N PRO A 32 -31.49 -1.89 17.41
CA PRO A 32 -31.26 -0.85 16.42
C PRO A 32 -29.89 -0.18 16.59
N ALA A 33 -29.27 0.20 15.46
CA ALA A 33 -27.93 0.77 15.39
C ALA A 33 -27.59 1.92 16.38
N PRO A 34 -28.47 2.93 16.64
CA PRO A 34 -28.15 4.01 17.57
C PRO A 34 -27.84 3.53 19.00
N LEU A 35 -28.55 2.51 19.49
CA LEU A 35 -28.39 2.01 20.86
C LEU A 35 -27.14 1.13 21.05
N ARG A 36 -26.54 0.63 19.96
CA ARG A 36 -25.28 -0.14 20.03
C ARG A 36 -24.03 0.73 19.91
N ALA A 37 -24.13 1.93 19.33
CA ALA A 37 -22.97 2.76 19.01
C ALA A 37 -21.98 3.00 20.17
N PRO A 38 -22.37 3.19 21.45
CA PRO A 38 -21.43 3.35 22.56
C PRO A 38 -20.95 2.03 23.18
N LEU A 39 -21.62 0.91 22.92
CA LEU A 39 -21.28 -0.42 23.43
C LEU A 39 -20.42 -1.25 22.46
N GLU A 40 -20.31 -0.82 21.20
CA GLU A 40 -19.44 -1.45 20.22
C GLU A 40 -17.95 -1.21 20.52
N ALA A 41 -17.15 -2.27 20.54
CA ALA A 41 -15.68 -2.20 20.63
C ALA A 41 -15.04 -1.30 19.54
N ARG A 42 -15.77 -1.02 18.45
CA ARG A 42 -15.38 -0.05 17.42
C ARG A 42 -15.34 1.38 17.96
N ALA A 43 -16.35 1.83 18.70
CA ALA A 43 -16.40 3.20 19.23
C ALA A 43 -15.29 3.44 20.26
N TRP A 44 -14.94 2.43 21.05
CA TRP A 44 -13.81 2.48 21.97
C TRP A 44 -12.45 2.57 21.25
N ARG A 45 -12.28 1.90 20.10
CA ARG A 45 -11.08 2.06 19.24
C ARG A 45 -11.02 3.43 18.56
N GLU A 46 -12.17 3.96 18.13
CA GLU A 46 -12.30 5.30 17.56
C GLU A 46 -12.00 6.38 18.62
N LEU A 47 -12.52 6.26 19.85
CA LEU A 47 -12.19 7.13 20.98
C LEU A 47 -10.70 7.04 21.39
N LEU A 48 -10.15 5.82 21.48
CA LEU A 48 -8.73 5.62 21.79
C LEU A 48 -7.82 6.24 20.72
N TYR A 49 -8.20 6.15 19.43
CA TYR A 49 -7.49 6.85 18.37
C TYR A 49 -7.52 8.36 18.59
N ALA A 50 -8.69 8.96 18.83
CA ALA A 50 -8.83 10.40 19.08
C ALA A 50 -8.00 10.85 20.30
N LEU A 51 -8.05 10.10 21.40
CA LEU A 51 -7.31 10.39 22.64
C LEU A 51 -5.79 10.35 22.44
N LEU A 52 -5.29 9.35 21.70
CA LEU A 52 -3.86 9.20 21.38
C LEU A 52 -3.38 10.19 20.30
N SER A 53 -4.27 10.70 19.44
CA SER A 53 -3.88 11.61 18.36
C SER A 53 -3.42 12.98 18.88
N PHE A 54 -3.95 13.49 20.00
CA PHE A 54 -3.48 14.76 20.59
C PHE A 54 -2.00 14.72 21.05
N PRO A 55 -1.58 13.84 21.98
CA PRO A 55 -0.20 13.81 22.46
C PRO A 55 0.79 13.43 21.33
N LEU A 56 0.40 12.51 20.46
CA LEU A 56 1.23 12.14 19.31
C LEU A 56 1.40 13.32 18.35
N SER A 57 0.30 13.94 17.89
CA SER A 57 0.40 15.08 16.97
C SER A 57 1.19 16.25 17.55
N THR A 58 1.07 16.49 18.87
CA THR A 58 1.85 17.52 19.56
C THR A 58 3.35 17.24 19.47
N ALA A 59 3.80 16.02 19.80
CA ALA A 59 5.21 15.64 19.69
C ALA A 59 5.72 15.72 18.24
N MET A 60 4.90 15.30 17.28
CA MET A 60 5.26 15.22 15.86
C MET A 60 5.30 16.62 15.21
N PHE A 61 4.41 17.52 15.63
CA PHE A 61 4.38 18.93 15.24
C PHE A 61 5.58 19.68 15.82
N VAL A 62 5.86 19.54 17.12
CA VAL A 62 7.05 20.13 17.75
C VAL A 62 8.31 19.67 17.04
N PHE A 63 8.48 18.37 16.81
CA PHE A 63 9.61 17.85 16.02
C PHE A 63 9.68 18.48 14.63
N ALA A 64 8.59 18.48 13.87
CA ALA A 64 8.54 19.01 12.50
C ALA A 64 8.92 20.49 12.44
N VAL A 65 8.36 21.32 13.32
CA VAL A 65 8.62 22.76 13.38
C VAL A 65 10.04 23.05 13.87
N THR A 66 10.51 22.35 14.92
CA THR A 66 11.89 22.50 15.42
C THR A 66 12.90 22.10 14.36
N MET A 67 12.73 20.95 13.70
CA MET A 67 13.69 20.46 12.72
C MET A 67 13.69 21.32 11.44
N THR A 68 12.53 21.80 11.00
CA THR A 68 12.44 22.71 9.83
C THR A 68 13.07 24.07 10.15
N SER A 69 12.78 24.65 11.32
CA SER A 69 13.36 25.92 11.78
C SER A 69 14.87 25.82 11.98
N LEU A 70 15.35 24.74 12.60
CA LEU A 70 16.78 24.45 12.80
C LEU A 70 17.50 24.31 11.45
N SER A 71 16.88 23.61 10.49
CA SER A 71 17.42 23.47 9.14
C SER A 71 17.52 24.81 8.40
N ALA A 72 16.49 25.65 8.53
CA ALA A 72 16.48 26.99 7.94
C ALA A 72 17.56 27.90 8.55
N GLY A 73 17.75 27.85 9.89
CA GLY A 73 18.82 28.59 10.57
C GLY A 73 20.23 28.10 10.18
N LEU A 74 20.42 26.78 10.08
CA LEU A 74 21.68 26.17 9.65
C LEU A 74 21.88 26.18 8.12
N MET A 75 20.96 26.74 7.35
CA MET A 75 21.09 26.85 5.89
C MET A 75 22.32 27.69 5.50
N VAL A 76 22.65 28.70 6.31
CA VAL A 76 23.82 29.58 6.14
C VAL A 76 25.15 28.81 6.19
N THR A 77 25.22 27.71 6.94
CA THR A 77 26.43 26.89 7.09
C THR A 77 26.44 25.66 6.18
N PHE A 78 25.49 25.56 5.24
CA PHE A 78 25.17 24.37 4.43
C PHE A 78 24.76 23.10 5.21
N ILE A 79 25.02 23.02 6.53
CA ILE A 79 24.62 21.92 7.43
C ILE A 79 23.08 21.79 7.50
N GLY A 80 22.34 22.86 7.25
CA GLY A 80 20.88 22.85 7.18
C GLY A 80 20.30 21.86 6.17
N ILE A 81 21.02 21.54 5.09
CA ILE A 81 20.55 20.59 4.06
C ILE A 81 20.54 19.14 4.60
N PRO A 82 21.63 18.60 5.20
CA PRO A 82 21.61 17.37 6.00
C PRO A 82 20.52 17.32 7.07
N VAL A 83 20.37 18.38 7.86
CA VAL A 83 19.37 18.44 8.94
C VAL A 83 17.95 18.35 8.35
N LEU A 84 17.66 19.06 7.26
CA LEU A 84 16.35 19.01 6.61
C LEU A 84 16.04 17.62 6.05
N ALA A 85 17.03 16.97 5.42
CA ALA A 85 16.86 15.63 4.87
C ALA A 85 16.58 14.58 5.96
N VAL A 86 17.28 14.65 7.10
CA VAL A 86 17.01 13.79 8.27
C VAL A 86 15.63 14.10 8.86
N GLY A 87 15.24 15.37 8.97
CA GLY A 87 13.92 15.79 9.45
C GLY A 87 12.78 15.29 8.58
N LEU A 88 12.90 15.45 7.26
CA LEU A 88 11.93 14.92 6.29
C LEU A 88 11.87 13.39 6.34
N ALA A 89 13.01 12.70 6.47
CA ALA A 89 13.03 11.24 6.62
C ALA A 89 12.33 10.77 7.90
N ALA A 90 12.54 11.45 9.03
CA ALA A 90 11.80 11.19 10.27
C ALA A 90 10.29 11.44 10.10
N CYS A 91 9.88 12.51 9.42
CA CYS A 91 8.47 12.79 9.11
C CYS A 91 7.82 11.67 8.25
N ARG A 92 8.59 10.95 7.42
CA ARG A 92 8.08 9.75 6.71
C ARG A 92 7.86 8.57 7.65
N GLY A 93 8.77 8.33 8.59
CA GLY A 93 8.65 7.28 9.61
C GLY A 93 7.45 7.53 10.53
N PHE A 94 7.27 8.78 10.94
CA PHE A 94 6.06 9.29 11.58
C PHE A 94 4.80 9.00 10.75
N GLY A 95 4.85 9.22 9.43
CA GLY A 95 3.77 8.81 8.53
C GLY A 95 3.56 7.29 8.43
N THR A 96 4.57 6.44 8.62
CA THR A 96 4.34 4.98 8.72
C THR A 96 3.66 4.60 10.02
N LEU A 97 4.06 5.21 11.15
CA LEU A 97 3.43 4.99 12.46
C LEU A 97 1.95 5.36 12.41
N GLU A 98 1.60 6.47 11.76
CA GLU A 98 0.21 6.91 11.62
C GLU A 98 -0.62 5.98 10.72
N ARG A 99 -0.06 5.48 9.61
CA ARG A 99 -0.72 4.43 8.80
C ARG A 99 -0.98 3.17 9.64
N HIS A 100 -0.05 2.77 10.51
CA HIS A 100 -0.25 1.61 11.39
C HIS A 100 -1.36 1.87 12.43
N ARG A 101 -1.43 3.07 13.03
CA ARG A 101 -2.53 3.46 13.92
C ARG A 101 -3.88 3.45 13.20
N ALA A 102 -3.97 4.04 12.02
CA ALA A 102 -5.19 4.07 11.21
C ALA A 102 -5.64 2.66 10.79
N ARG A 103 -4.70 1.79 10.40
CA ARG A 103 -4.98 0.37 10.09
C ARG A 103 -5.45 -0.40 11.33
N ALA A 104 -4.78 -0.22 12.47
CA ALA A 104 -5.05 -0.95 13.72
C ALA A 104 -6.30 -0.46 14.49
N LEU A 105 -6.70 0.81 14.39
CA LEU A 105 -7.83 1.37 15.15
C LEU A 105 -9.03 1.75 14.29
N LEU A 106 -8.81 2.26 13.07
CA LEU A 106 -9.88 2.71 12.17
C LEU A 106 -10.21 1.70 11.05
N GLY A 107 -9.39 0.66 10.88
CA GLY A 107 -9.54 -0.34 9.81
C GLY A 107 -9.26 0.19 8.41
N VAL A 108 -8.48 1.27 8.29
CA VAL A 108 -8.18 1.90 6.99
C VAL A 108 -6.86 1.35 6.45
N GLU A 109 -6.94 0.62 5.35
CA GLU A 109 -5.78 0.14 4.62
C GLU A 109 -5.29 1.23 3.65
N VAL A 110 -4.20 1.90 4.03
CA VAL A 110 -3.41 2.74 3.12
C VAL A 110 -2.13 2.00 2.76
N ALA A 111 -1.80 2.01 1.47
CA ALA A 111 -0.58 1.42 0.95
C ALA A 111 0.68 2.06 1.57
N ASP A 112 1.72 1.25 1.73
CA ASP A 112 2.96 1.66 2.38
C ASP A 112 3.75 2.64 1.49
N PRO A 113 4.56 3.54 2.08
CA PRO A 113 5.23 4.59 1.31
C PRO A 113 6.34 4.03 0.42
N GLU A 114 6.38 4.53 -0.81
CA GLU A 114 7.44 4.28 -1.80
C GLU A 114 8.84 4.45 -1.19
N ARG A 115 9.71 3.45 -1.38
CA ARG A 115 11.04 3.41 -0.75
C ARG A 115 11.99 4.39 -1.44
N VAL A 116 12.38 5.47 -0.74
CA VAL A 116 13.35 6.44 -1.26
C VAL A 116 14.74 5.79 -1.34
N ARG A 117 15.15 5.40 -2.56
CA ARG A 117 16.50 4.94 -2.89
C ARG A 117 17.18 5.98 -3.78
N GLY A 118 18.36 6.45 -3.40
CA GLY A 118 19.20 7.29 -4.26
C GLY A 118 19.82 6.46 -5.38
N LYS A 119 19.90 7.01 -6.60
CA LYS A 119 20.39 6.31 -7.82
C LYS A 119 21.79 5.71 -7.69
N THR A 120 22.59 6.18 -6.74
CA THR A 120 24.01 5.84 -6.56
C THR A 120 24.36 5.33 -5.17
N GLY A 121 23.37 5.01 -4.32
CA GLY A 121 23.57 4.40 -2.99
C GLY A 121 24.21 5.27 -1.90
N GLY A 122 24.96 6.32 -2.25
CA GLY A 122 25.66 7.19 -1.29
C GLY A 122 24.74 8.16 -0.51
N PRO A 123 25.19 8.68 0.64
CA PRO A 123 24.38 9.55 1.52
C PRO A 123 23.93 10.86 0.84
N MET A 124 24.77 11.45 -0.03
CA MET A 124 24.40 12.62 -0.82
C MET A 124 23.29 12.32 -1.85
N SER A 125 23.31 11.10 -2.42
CA SER A 125 22.30 10.60 -3.37
C SER A 125 20.96 10.35 -2.67
N TRP A 126 21.00 9.77 -1.45
CA TRP A 126 19.85 9.62 -0.57
C TRP A 126 19.26 10.97 -0.16
N MET A 127 20.09 11.90 0.30
CA MET A 127 19.67 13.23 0.72
C MET A 127 18.98 14.01 -0.41
N GLY A 128 19.57 14.01 -1.61
CA GLY A 128 18.97 14.60 -2.80
C GLY A 128 17.63 13.94 -3.18
N ALA A 129 17.50 12.63 -2.99
CA ALA A 129 16.25 11.90 -3.24
C ALA A 129 15.16 12.25 -2.20
N VAL A 130 15.50 12.36 -0.91
CA VAL A 130 14.55 12.77 0.15
C VAL A 130 14.05 14.18 -0.10
N LEU A 131 14.94 15.15 -0.33
CA LEU A 131 14.59 16.56 -0.54
C LEU A 131 13.73 16.78 -1.80
N LYS A 132 14.00 16.05 -2.88
CA LYS A 132 13.20 16.10 -4.12
C LYS A 132 11.89 15.30 -4.06
N SER A 133 11.71 14.43 -3.07
CA SER A 133 10.52 13.57 -2.99
C SER A 133 9.30 14.35 -2.48
N GLY A 134 8.34 14.63 -3.37
CA GLY A 134 7.07 15.27 -3.01
C GLY A 134 6.28 14.51 -1.92
N ALA A 135 6.48 13.18 -1.80
CA ALA A 135 5.92 12.38 -0.72
C ALA A 135 6.41 12.83 0.67
N SER A 136 7.68 13.24 0.82
CA SER A 136 8.23 13.65 2.12
C SER A 136 7.72 15.03 2.54
N TRP A 137 7.52 15.93 1.57
CA TRP A 137 6.83 17.20 1.80
C TRP A 137 5.35 17.03 2.13
N ARG A 138 4.65 16.07 1.52
CA ARG A 138 3.27 15.69 1.92
C ARG A 138 3.21 15.14 3.35
N HIS A 139 4.22 14.39 3.78
CA HIS A 139 4.34 13.92 5.16
C HIS A 139 4.55 15.08 6.16
N LEU A 140 5.39 16.06 5.84
CA LEU A 140 5.55 17.28 6.63
C LEU A 140 4.25 18.11 6.68
N LEU A 141 3.60 18.30 5.54
CA LEU A 141 2.32 19.01 5.47
C LEU A 141 1.23 18.31 6.30
N TYR A 142 1.19 16.97 6.29
CA TYR A 142 0.30 16.20 7.15
C TYR A 142 0.55 16.48 8.64
N THR A 143 1.79 16.44 9.13
CA THR A 143 2.06 16.67 10.56
C THR A 143 1.69 18.09 10.99
N LEU A 144 1.85 19.09 10.11
CA LEU A 144 1.43 20.47 10.35
C LEU A 144 -0.10 20.63 10.40
N LEU A 145 -0.84 20.02 9.46
CA LEU A 145 -2.31 20.13 9.39
C LEU A 145 -3.03 19.24 10.41
N HIS A 146 -2.45 18.08 10.77
CA HIS A 146 -3.07 17.12 11.68
C HIS A 146 -3.08 17.62 13.13
N PHE A 147 -2.08 18.42 13.54
CA PHE A 147 -2.01 18.99 14.89
C PHE A 147 -3.25 19.81 15.33
N PRO A 148 -3.66 20.89 14.63
CA PRO A 148 -4.85 21.65 15.02
C PRO A 148 -6.12 20.79 14.94
N TRP A 149 -6.21 19.86 13.98
CA TRP A 149 -7.34 18.94 13.86
C TRP A 149 -7.42 17.92 15.01
N ALA A 150 -6.27 17.41 15.46
CA ALA A 150 -6.16 16.49 16.59
C ALA A 150 -6.52 17.17 17.92
N ILE A 151 -6.12 18.43 18.12
CA ILE A 151 -6.57 19.24 19.27
C ILE A 151 -8.09 19.38 19.24
N PHE A 152 -8.65 19.84 18.11
CA PHE A 152 -10.10 20.03 17.98
C PHE A 152 -10.87 18.73 18.24
N THR A 153 -10.42 17.63 17.63
CA THR A 153 -11.04 16.30 17.79
C THR A 153 -10.93 15.80 19.24
N PHE A 154 -9.79 16.00 19.90
CA PHE A 154 -9.59 15.65 21.31
C PHE A 154 -10.50 16.47 22.24
N VAL A 155 -10.56 17.79 22.06
CA VAL A 155 -11.40 18.69 22.87
C VAL A 155 -12.87 18.35 22.69
N VAL A 156 -13.35 18.19 21.45
CA VAL A 156 -14.75 17.81 21.22
C VAL A 156 -15.05 16.43 21.79
N ALA A 157 -14.18 15.43 21.59
CA ALA A 157 -14.37 14.10 22.16
C ALA A 157 -14.44 14.11 23.69
N ILE A 158 -13.48 14.75 24.36
CA ILE A 158 -13.45 14.78 25.83
C ILE A 158 -14.62 15.59 26.39
N SER A 159 -15.00 16.72 25.79
CA SER A 159 -16.18 17.48 26.21
C SER A 159 -17.47 16.66 26.11
N PHE A 160 -17.73 16.00 24.97
CA PHE A 160 -18.95 15.19 24.81
C PHE A 160 -19.03 14.03 25.82
N TRP A 161 -17.91 13.33 26.06
CA TRP A 161 -17.87 12.25 27.05
C TRP A 161 -17.96 12.77 28.49
N THR A 162 -17.23 13.82 28.85
CA THR A 162 -17.22 14.36 30.22
C THR A 162 -18.56 15.01 30.58
N TYR A 163 -19.09 15.91 29.75
CA TYR A 163 -20.40 16.53 30.03
C TYR A 163 -21.55 15.51 29.95
N GLY A 164 -21.49 14.58 28.99
CA GLY A 164 -22.48 13.52 28.88
C GLY A 164 -22.52 12.61 30.11
N LEU A 165 -21.36 12.12 30.57
CA LEU A 165 -21.26 11.29 31.77
C LEU A 165 -21.59 12.08 33.05
N MET A 166 -21.17 13.35 33.16
CA MET A 166 -21.50 14.20 34.30
C MET A 166 -23.02 14.39 34.43
N ALA A 167 -23.70 14.78 33.35
CA ALA A 167 -25.15 14.95 33.34
C ALA A 167 -25.91 13.62 33.54
N LEU A 168 -25.43 12.52 32.95
CA LEU A 168 -26.03 11.19 33.10
C LEU A 168 -25.92 10.67 34.54
N THR A 169 -24.80 10.94 35.22
CA THR A 169 -24.57 10.51 36.60
C THR A 169 -25.10 11.49 37.65
N TYR A 170 -25.40 12.74 37.30
CA TYR A 170 -25.86 13.78 38.23
C TYR A 170 -26.96 13.32 39.21
N PRO A 171 -28.03 12.61 38.78
CA PRO A 171 -29.06 12.11 39.71
C PRO A 171 -28.58 11.10 40.76
N LEU A 172 -27.36 10.54 40.61
CA LEU A 172 -26.73 9.61 41.56
C LEU A 172 -25.82 10.31 42.59
N TRP A 173 -25.54 11.60 42.44
CA TRP A 173 -24.66 12.33 43.37
C TRP A 173 -25.11 13.76 43.70
N PHE A 174 -26.27 14.20 43.21
CA PHE A 174 -26.84 15.52 43.52
C PHE A 174 -26.95 15.80 45.04
N TRP A 175 -27.19 14.77 45.86
CA TRP A 175 -27.25 14.89 47.32
C TRP A 175 -25.95 15.38 47.97
N LEU A 176 -24.82 15.32 47.26
CA LEU A 176 -23.52 15.77 47.74
C LEU A 176 -23.48 17.30 47.90
N PHE A 177 -24.20 18.04 47.05
CA PHE A 177 -24.25 19.51 47.08
C PHE A 177 -24.85 20.04 48.39
N PRO A 178 -26.07 19.65 48.83
CA PRO A 178 -26.61 20.14 50.09
C PRO A 178 -25.86 19.60 51.31
N MET A 179 -25.25 18.41 51.20
CA MET A 179 -24.51 17.79 52.31
C MET A 179 -23.13 18.45 52.58
N PHE A 180 -22.41 18.88 51.54
CA PHE A 180 -21.02 19.37 51.69
C PHE A 180 -20.80 20.81 51.20
N ALA A 181 -21.57 21.29 50.23
CA ALA A 181 -21.43 22.64 49.66
C ALA A 181 -22.47 23.63 50.19
N GLY A 182 -23.52 23.17 50.87
CA GLY A 182 -24.62 24.02 51.35
C GLY A 182 -25.45 24.65 50.22
N GLN A 183 -25.44 24.04 49.03
CA GLN A 183 -26.25 24.45 47.87
C GLN A 183 -27.19 23.32 47.45
N ASP A 184 -28.37 23.64 46.93
CA ASP A 184 -29.39 22.64 46.62
C ASP A 184 -29.08 21.77 45.38
N GLY A 185 -28.07 22.13 44.60
CA GLY A 185 -27.62 21.39 43.42
C GLY A 185 -26.60 22.17 42.58
N ILE A 186 -26.44 21.79 41.32
CA ILE A 186 -25.73 22.63 40.34
C ILE A 186 -26.63 23.83 40.02
N GLN A 187 -26.12 25.04 40.25
CA GLN A 187 -26.77 26.29 39.86
C GLN A 187 -26.73 26.43 38.33
N LEU A 188 -27.91 26.51 37.70
CA LEU A 188 -28.04 26.68 36.26
C LEU A 188 -28.06 28.16 35.86
N TYR A 189 -28.73 28.98 36.69
CA TYR A 189 -28.81 30.44 36.56
C TYR A 189 -28.85 31.10 37.94
N GLY A 190 -28.35 32.33 38.02
CA GLY A 190 -28.31 33.09 39.27
C GLY A 190 -28.23 34.60 39.01
N ASP A 191 -29.22 35.33 39.52
CA ASP A 191 -29.17 36.79 39.64
C ASP A 191 -29.35 37.22 41.12
N ARG A 192 -29.55 38.52 41.40
CA ARG A 192 -29.70 39.01 42.79
C ARG A 192 -31.03 38.63 43.47
N THR A 193 -31.93 37.96 42.75
CA THR A 193 -33.31 37.69 43.15
C THR A 193 -33.78 36.27 42.88
N HIS A 194 -33.18 35.58 41.91
CA HIS A 194 -33.49 34.21 41.54
C HIS A 194 -32.21 33.38 41.43
N GLU A 195 -32.15 32.29 42.19
CA GLU A 195 -31.12 31.26 42.06
C GLU A 195 -31.82 29.95 41.65
N GLU A 196 -31.59 29.52 40.40
CA GLU A 196 -32.20 28.32 39.84
C GLU A 196 -31.22 27.14 39.99
N TYR A 197 -31.53 26.25 40.92
CA TYR A 197 -30.77 25.04 41.22
C TYR A 197 -31.45 23.80 40.61
N LEU A 198 -30.67 22.92 39.99
CA LEU A 198 -31.16 21.62 39.49
C LEU A 198 -31.45 20.65 40.65
N ASN A 199 -32.62 20.79 41.29
CA ASN A 199 -33.00 20.05 42.50
C ASN A 199 -34.35 19.31 42.36
N SER A 200 -35.19 19.65 41.38
CA SER A 200 -36.48 19.01 41.17
C SER A 200 -36.32 17.59 40.60
N PRO A 201 -37.14 16.59 41.01
CA PRO A 201 -37.12 15.26 40.40
C PRO A 201 -37.31 15.27 38.87
N ALA A 202 -38.05 16.26 38.35
CA ALA A 202 -38.23 16.44 36.91
C ALA A 202 -36.95 16.97 36.22
N GLU A 203 -36.25 17.92 36.84
CA GLU A 203 -34.98 18.47 36.34
C GLU A 203 -33.86 17.42 36.38
N LEU A 204 -33.80 16.61 37.44
CA LEU A 204 -32.88 15.49 37.56
C LEU A 204 -33.12 14.46 36.45
N ALA A 205 -34.39 14.13 36.16
CA ALA A 205 -34.76 13.25 35.05
C ALA A 205 -34.39 13.84 33.68
N VAL A 206 -34.63 15.14 33.45
CA VAL A 206 -34.23 15.84 32.22
C VAL A 206 -32.72 15.88 32.06
N THR A 207 -31.96 16.19 33.13
CA THR A 207 -30.50 16.23 33.11
C THR A 207 -29.91 14.85 32.81
N GLY A 208 -30.45 13.80 33.44
CA GLY A 208 -30.09 12.41 33.14
C GLY A 208 -30.41 12.01 31.68
N ALA A 209 -31.56 12.43 31.16
CA ALA A 209 -31.95 12.18 29.76
C ALA A 209 -31.06 12.93 28.75
N VAL A 210 -30.71 14.18 29.03
CA VAL A 210 -29.76 14.98 28.22
C VAL A 210 -28.38 14.34 28.25
N GLY A 211 -27.90 13.92 29.43
CA GLY A 211 -26.65 13.16 29.58
C GLY A 211 -26.65 11.86 28.78
N LEU A 212 -27.74 11.11 28.84
CA LEU A 212 -27.93 9.90 28.02
C LEU A 212 -27.83 10.22 26.52
N VAL A 213 -28.54 11.26 26.04
CA VAL A 213 -28.48 11.69 24.64
C VAL A 213 -27.06 12.09 24.23
N LEU A 214 -26.32 12.84 25.07
CA LEU A 214 -24.94 13.22 24.81
C LEU A 214 -24.00 12.01 24.73
N VAL A 215 -24.11 11.04 25.66
CA VAL A 215 -23.31 9.80 25.64
C VAL A 215 -23.68 8.92 24.44
N MET A 216 -24.95 8.85 24.04
CA MET A 216 -25.36 8.15 22.82
C MET A 216 -24.86 8.85 21.55
N ALA A 217 -24.78 10.18 21.53
CA ALA A 217 -24.30 10.98 20.41
C ALA A 217 -22.77 11.00 20.28
N ALA A 218 -22.02 10.92 21.39
CA ALA A 218 -20.56 11.06 21.41
C ALA A 218 -19.82 10.12 20.41
N PRO A 219 -20.16 8.82 20.28
CA PRO A 219 -19.58 7.95 19.25
C PRO A 219 -19.81 8.44 17.82
N TRP A 220 -20.97 9.05 17.53
CA TRP A 220 -21.30 9.55 16.19
C TRP A 220 -20.54 10.84 15.86
N VAL A 221 -20.42 11.74 16.84
CA VAL A 221 -19.59 12.96 16.73
C VAL A 221 -18.13 12.60 16.49
N VAL A 222 -17.57 11.68 17.29
CA VAL A 222 -16.21 11.16 17.09
C VAL A 222 -16.06 10.49 15.71
N ARG A 223 -17.00 9.64 15.28
CA ARG A 223 -16.99 9.02 13.93
C ARG A 223 -16.98 10.06 12.80
N GLY A 224 -17.75 11.14 12.96
CA GLY A 224 -17.79 12.27 12.03
C GLY A 224 -16.42 12.96 11.94
N LEU A 225 -15.86 13.36 13.07
CA LEU A 225 -14.53 14.00 13.15
C LEU A 225 -13.44 13.12 12.52
N LEU A 226 -13.40 11.84 12.88
CA LEU A 226 -12.43 10.88 12.35
C LEU A 226 -12.59 10.59 10.85
N THR A 227 -13.68 11.03 10.21
CA THR A 227 -13.78 10.97 8.75
C THR A 227 -12.83 11.97 8.09
N VAL A 228 -12.55 13.10 8.72
CA VAL A 228 -11.52 14.05 8.27
C VAL A 228 -10.12 13.44 8.44
N ASP A 229 -9.82 12.80 9.56
CA ASP A 229 -8.56 12.05 9.74
C ASP A 229 -8.36 10.99 8.65
N ARG A 230 -9.41 10.22 8.33
CA ARG A 230 -9.38 9.26 7.21
C ARG A 230 -9.06 9.94 5.88
N LEU A 231 -9.68 11.08 5.58
CA LEU A 231 -9.43 11.87 4.36
C LEU A 231 -7.99 12.41 4.31
N MET A 232 -7.47 12.92 5.43
CA MET A 232 -6.08 13.40 5.54
C MET A 232 -5.08 12.25 5.37
N VAL A 233 -5.34 11.09 5.98
CA VAL A 233 -4.49 9.91 5.85
C VAL A 233 -4.52 9.36 4.42
N THR A 234 -5.68 9.23 3.79
CA THR A 234 -5.76 8.77 2.38
C THR A 234 -5.21 9.80 1.39
N GLY A 235 -5.46 11.09 1.61
CA GLY A 235 -5.11 12.17 0.69
C GLY A 235 -3.65 12.60 0.78
N LEU A 236 -3.06 12.68 1.98
CA LEU A 236 -1.68 13.13 2.20
C LEU A 236 -0.69 11.97 2.37
N LEU A 237 -1.10 10.83 2.98
CA LEU A 237 -0.23 9.65 3.11
C LEU A 237 -0.48 8.57 2.04
N GLY A 238 -1.54 8.65 1.24
CA GLY A 238 -1.75 7.72 0.13
C GLY A 238 -0.72 7.86 -1.00
N PRO A 239 -0.52 6.82 -1.84
CA PRO A 239 0.27 6.94 -3.06
C PRO A 239 -0.34 8.02 -3.97
N SER A 240 0.50 8.76 -4.70
CA SER A 240 -0.01 9.70 -5.71
C SER A 240 -0.54 8.89 -6.90
N ARG A 241 -1.63 9.35 -7.53
CA ARG A 241 -2.20 8.69 -8.72
C ARG A 241 -1.18 8.52 -9.86
N LEU A 242 -0.19 9.42 -9.92
CA LEU A 242 0.91 9.36 -10.88
C LEU A 242 1.89 8.22 -10.54
N ALA A 243 2.28 8.07 -9.27
CA ALA A 243 3.17 6.99 -8.84
C ALA A 243 2.52 5.60 -9.03
N THR A 244 1.20 5.48 -8.80
CA THR A 244 0.45 4.25 -9.11
C THR A 244 0.54 3.91 -10.60
N ARG A 245 0.26 4.87 -11.50
CA ARG A 245 0.36 4.65 -12.96
C ARG A 245 1.77 4.34 -13.45
N VAL A 246 2.79 5.00 -12.89
CA VAL A 246 4.19 4.69 -13.24
C VAL A 246 4.55 3.28 -12.80
N SER A 247 4.17 2.86 -11.58
CA SER A 247 4.40 1.49 -11.10
C SER A 247 3.64 0.44 -11.92
N GLU A 248 2.44 0.77 -12.42
CA GLU A 248 1.63 -0.07 -13.30
C GLU A 248 2.33 -0.24 -14.66
N LEU A 249 2.76 0.86 -15.29
CA LEU A 249 3.51 0.84 -16.55
C LEU A 249 4.89 0.19 -16.44
N GLU A 250 5.59 0.35 -15.32
CA GLU A 250 6.87 -0.34 -15.05
C GLU A 250 6.67 -1.85 -14.87
N SER A 251 5.57 -2.26 -14.22
CA SER A 251 5.18 -3.67 -14.08
C SER A 251 4.85 -4.30 -15.44
N ASP A 252 3.98 -3.65 -16.23
CA ASP A 252 3.60 -4.12 -17.57
C ASP A 252 4.82 -4.21 -18.50
N ARG A 253 5.71 -3.22 -18.47
CA ARG A 253 6.95 -3.25 -19.24
C ARG A 253 7.88 -4.37 -18.79
N GLY A 254 7.96 -4.67 -17.49
CA GLY A 254 8.70 -5.82 -16.96
C GLY A 254 8.19 -7.14 -17.56
N VAL A 255 6.89 -7.38 -17.49
CA VAL A 255 6.25 -8.58 -18.05
C VAL A 255 6.50 -8.71 -19.56
N VAL A 256 6.42 -7.63 -20.32
CA VAL A 256 6.69 -7.64 -21.77
C VAL A 256 8.17 -7.94 -22.07
N VAL A 257 9.10 -7.35 -21.33
CA VAL A 257 10.54 -7.58 -21.50
C VAL A 257 10.93 -9.00 -21.13
N ASP A 258 10.43 -9.52 -20.01
CA ASP A 258 10.70 -10.90 -19.56
C ASP A 258 10.13 -11.93 -20.56
N THR A 259 8.96 -11.66 -21.12
CA THR A 259 8.34 -12.49 -22.18
C THR A 259 9.21 -12.50 -23.43
N ALA A 260 9.61 -11.33 -23.94
CA ALA A 260 10.47 -11.21 -25.12
C ALA A 260 11.85 -11.87 -24.90
N ALA A 261 12.40 -11.77 -23.69
CA ALA A 261 13.66 -12.43 -23.32
C ALA A 261 13.50 -13.96 -23.17
N ALA A 262 12.30 -14.48 -22.86
CA ALA A 262 12.02 -15.91 -22.88
C ALA A 262 11.92 -16.43 -24.33
N ASP A 263 11.22 -15.71 -25.20
CA ASP A 263 11.08 -16.07 -26.62
C ASP A 263 12.42 -16.04 -27.36
N LEU A 264 13.28 -15.03 -27.13
CA LEU A 264 14.62 -14.99 -27.71
C LEU A 264 15.48 -16.19 -27.29
N ARG A 265 15.47 -16.56 -26.00
CA ARG A 265 16.20 -17.75 -25.50
C ARG A 265 15.63 -19.07 -26.01
N ARG A 266 14.36 -19.09 -26.44
CA ARG A 266 13.76 -20.25 -27.10
C ARG A 266 14.22 -20.32 -28.57
N ILE A 267 14.14 -19.22 -29.31
CA ILE A 267 14.61 -19.15 -30.70
C ILE A 267 16.11 -19.47 -30.79
N GLU A 268 16.92 -18.98 -29.84
CA GLU A 268 18.35 -19.29 -29.72
C GLU A 268 18.58 -20.80 -29.57
N ARG A 269 17.83 -21.48 -28.68
CA ARG A 269 17.94 -22.93 -28.48
C ARG A 269 17.45 -23.72 -29.70
N ASP A 270 16.27 -23.39 -30.21
CA ASP A 270 15.68 -24.05 -31.38
C ASP A 270 16.62 -23.93 -32.61
N LEU A 271 17.30 -22.78 -32.76
CA LEU A 271 18.30 -22.56 -33.81
C LEU A 271 19.61 -23.32 -33.54
N HIS A 272 20.13 -23.27 -32.31
CA HIS A 272 21.35 -23.96 -31.91
C HIS A 272 21.23 -25.47 -32.13
N ASP A 273 20.16 -26.07 -31.61
CA ASP A 273 19.94 -27.52 -31.67
C ASP A 273 19.61 -27.96 -33.11
N GLY A 274 18.82 -27.15 -33.85
CA GLY A 274 18.51 -27.37 -35.26
C GLY A 274 19.70 -27.21 -36.21
N ALA A 275 20.66 -26.35 -35.88
CA ALA A 275 21.91 -26.20 -36.62
C ALA A 275 22.90 -27.33 -36.30
N GLN A 276 23.03 -27.72 -35.02
CA GLN A 276 23.88 -28.84 -34.62
C GLN A 276 23.47 -30.15 -35.30
N ALA A 277 22.17 -30.48 -35.29
CA ALA A 277 21.67 -31.69 -35.93
C ALA A 277 22.01 -31.76 -37.43
N ARG A 278 21.87 -30.64 -38.16
CA ARG A 278 22.16 -30.56 -39.60
C ARG A 278 23.66 -30.58 -39.89
N LEU A 279 24.49 -29.90 -39.10
CA LEU A 279 25.95 -29.94 -39.27
C LEU A 279 26.52 -31.34 -39.04
N VAL A 280 25.98 -32.10 -38.08
CA VAL A 280 26.34 -33.51 -37.86
C VAL A 280 25.93 -34.39 -39.04
N ALA A 281 24.68 -34.26 -39.52
CA ALA A 281 24.20 -35.00 -40.68
C ALA A 281 25.04 -34.73 -41.94
N LEU A 282 25.38 -33.46 -42.18
CA LEU A 282 26.24 -33.03 -43.29
C LEU A 282 27.66 -33.63 -43.20
N ALA A 283 28.26 -33.59 -42.02
CA ALA A 283 29.59 -34.14 -41.78
C ALA A 283 29.62 -35.68 -42.00
N MET A 284 28.56 -36.38 -41.59
CA MET A 284 28.42 -37.82 -41.85
C MET A 284 28.24 -38.13 -43.34
N GLY A 285 27.38 -37.39 -44.05
CA GLY A 285 27.17 -37.56 -45.49
C GLY A 285 28.43 -37.33 -46.32
N LEU A 286 29.19 -36.26 -46.00
CA LEU A 286 30.49 -35.98 -46.62
C LEU A 286 31.56 -37.04 -46.28
N GLY A 287 31.50 -37.62 -45.08
CA GLY A 287 32.35 -38.75 -44.68
C GLY A 287 32.12 -39.99 -45.55
N LEU A 288 30.85 -40.38 -45.72
CA LEU A 288 30.43 -41.49 -46.60
C LEU A 288 30.76 -41.25 -48.07
N ALA A 289 30.59 -40.02 -48.56
CA ALA A 289 30.96 -39.64 -49.92
C ALA A 289 32.49 -39.77 -50.15
N LYS A 290 33.30 -39.40 -49.15
CA LYS A 290 34.76 -39.53 -49.20
C LYS A 290 35.22 -41.00 -49.19
N GLU A 291 34.53 -41.86 -48.45
CA GLU A 291 34.81 -43.31 -48.40
C GLU A 291 34.51 -43.99 -49.75
N LYS A 292 33.40 -43.61 -50.42
CA LYS A 292 33.02 -44.15 -51.73
C LYS A 292 33.78 -43.59 -52.93
N LEU A 293 34.60 -42.56 -52.76
CA LEU A 293 35.21 -41.81 -53.85
C LEU A 293 36.08 -42.65 -54.80
N THR A 294 36.67 -43.74 -54.31
CA THR A 294 37.47 -44.69 -55.13
C THR A 294 36.65 -45.81 -55.76
N ASP A 295 35.54 -46.19 -55.15
CA ASP A 295 34.82 -47.43 -55.47
C ASP A 295 33.56 -47.18 -56.32
N ASP A 296 32.86 -46.06 -56.07
CA ASP A 296 31.71 -45.58 -56.84
C ASP A 296 31.76 -44.04 -56.93
N PRO A 297 32.52 -43.49 -57.91
CA PRO A 297 32.69 -42.05 -58.07
C PRO A 297 31.38 -41.31 -58.36
N GLU A 298 30.44 -41.96 -59.03
CA GLU A 298 29.13 -41.35 -59.33
C GLU A 298 28.26 -41.25 -58.08
N ALA A 299 28.24 -42.27 -57.21
CA ALA A 299 27.53 -42.16 -55.94
C ALA A 299 28.18 -41.14 -54.99
N ALA A 300 29.51 -41.06 -54.98
CA ALA A 300 30.23 -40.04 -54.23
C ALA A 300 29.87 -38.63 -54.72
N ALA A 301 29.81 -38.40 -56.05
CA ALA A 301 29.38 -37.13 -56.62
C ALA A 301 27.94 -36.76 -56.23
N ARG A 302 26.99 -37.71 -56.34
CA ARG A 302 25.58 -37.50 -55.93
C ARG A 302 25.45 -37.10 -54.44
N MET A 303 26.20 -37.74 -53.54
CA MET A 303 26.18 -37.41 -52.11
C MET A 303 26.79 -36.03 -51.81
N VAL A 304 27.80 -35.59 -52.58
CA VAL A 304 28.36 -34.24 -52.47
C VAL A 304 27.37 -33.18 -52.96
N ASP A 305 26.65 -33.44 -54.05
CA ASP A 305 25.62 -32.54 -54.57
C ASP A 305 24.42 -32.42 -53.60
N GLU A 306 23.96 -33.52 -52.99
CA GLU A 306 22.93 -33.51 -51.93
C GLU A 306 23.38 -32.69 -50.71
N ALA A 307 24.61 -32.92 -50.23
CA ALA A 307 25.19 -32.15 -49.12
C ALA A 307 25.29 -30.65 -49.46
N HIS A 308 25.65 -30.30 -50.69
CA HIS A 308 25.71 -28.90 -51.14
C HIS A 308 24.31 -28.27 -51.22
N GLY A 309 23.29 -29.05 -51.60
CA GLY A 309 21.88 -28.66 -51.57
C GLY A 309 21.40 -28.32 -50.15
N GLU A 310 21.63 -29.22 -49.20
CA GLU A 310 21.27 -29.03 -47.78
C GLU A 310 21.91 -27.78 -47.16
N VAL A 311 23.21 -27.54 -47.42
CA VAL A 311 23.89 -26.30 -46.96
C VAL A 311 23.22 -25.05 -47.51
N LYS A 312 22.80 -25.06 -48.77
CA LYS A 312 22.16 -23.92 -49.43
C LYS A 312 20.77 -23.64 -48.85
N VAL A 313 20.00 -24.68 -48.49
CA VAL A 313 18.71 -24.56 -47.81
C VAL A 313 18.91 -24.03 -46.38
N ALA A 314 19.84 -24.59 -45.61
CA ALA A 314 20.12 -24.14 -44.24
C ALA A 314 20.60 -22.67 -44.17
N LEU A 315 21.43 -22.23 -45.12
CA LEU A 315 21.84 -20.82 -45.26
C LEU A 315 20.67 -19.89 -45.61
N GLN A 316 19.68 -20.38 -46.37
CA GLN A 316 18.47 -19.61 -46.67
C GLN A 316 17.58 -19.47 -45.42
N GLU A 317 17.33 -20.56 -44.69
CA GLU A 317 16.56 -20.54 -43.43
C GLU A 317 17.20 -19.61 -42.38
N LEU A 318 18.52 -19.70 -42.17
CA LEU A 318 19.28 -18.81 -41.28
C LEU A 318 19.14 -17.33 -41.69
N ARG A 319 19.19 -17.05 -42.99
CA ARG A 319 19.11 -15.70 -43.53
C ARG A 319 17.69 -15.11 -43.41
N ASP A 320 16.66 -15.94 -43.54
CA ASP A 320 15.27 -15.51 -43.39
C ASP A 320 14.92 -15.32 -41.90
N LEU A 321 15.41 -16.18 -41.01
CA LEU A 321 15.32 -16.01 -39.56
C LEU A 321 16.05 -14.73 -39.09
N ALA A 322 17.26 -14.48 -39.58
CA ALA A 322 18.02 -13.27 -39.25
C ALA A 322 17.32 -11.97 -39.72
N ARG A 323 16.58 -12.00 -40.85
CA ARG A 323 15.71 -10.88 -41.24
C ARG A 323 14.48 -10.75 -40.36
N GLY A 324 13.90 -11.86 -39.88
CA GLY A 324 12.73 -11.86 -38.99
C GLY A 324 13.02 -11.37 -37.56
N ILE A 325 14.24 -11.56 -37.06
CA ILE A 325 14.65 -11.12 -35.70
C ILE A 325 14.98 -9.61 -35.67
N HIS A 326 15.31 -8.99 -36.80
CA HIS A 326 15.59 -7.54 -36.83
C HIS A 326 14.29 -6.75 -36.65
N PRO A 327 14.09 -5.99 -35.54
CA PRO A 327 12.77 -5.43 -35.26
C PRO A 327 12.47 -4.25 -36.20
N ALA A 328 11.57 -4.45 -37.16
CA ALA A 328 10.98 -3.37 -37.98
C ALA A 328 10.34 -2.25 -37.13
N VAL A 329 10.09 -2.50 -35.85
CA VAL A 329 9.65 -1.55 -34.82
C VAL A 329 10.62 -0.39 -34.62
N LEU A 330 11.93 -0.56 -34.87
CA LEU A 330 12.94 0.50 -34.69
C LEU A 330 13.21 1.35 -35.93
N THR A 331 12.83 0.90 -37.13
CA THR A 331 13.16 1.59 -38.39
C THR A 331 12.02 2.46 -38.91
N ASP A 332 10.76 2.07 -38.74
CA ASP A 332 9.59 2.76 -39.33
C ASP A 332 8.69 3.52 -38.33
N ARG A 333 8.95 3.46 -37.02
CA ARG A 333 8.16 4.20 -36.00
C ARG A 333 9.04 4.90 -34.95
N GLY A 334 10.14 5.51 -35.41
CA GLY A 334 11.03 6.28 -34.54
C GLY A 334 10.30 7.38 -33.75
N LEU A 335 10.76 7.58 -32.51
CA LEU A 335 10.56 8.66 -31.52
C LEU A 335 9.31 9.58 -31.56
N ASP A 336 8.90 10.13 -32.72
CA ASP A 336 7.78 11.09 -32.86
C ASP A 336 6.43 10.52 -32.40
N ALA A 337 6.18 9.24 -32.67
CA ALA A 337 4.92 8.58 -32.28
C ALA A 337 4.78 8.43 -30.76
N ALA A 338 5.88 8.47 -30.01
CA ALA A 338 5.89 8.38 -28.54
C ALA A 338 5.80 9.75 -27.83
N LEU A 339 5.90 10.85 -28.59
CA LEU A 339 5.84 12.23 -28.07
C LEU A 339 4.50 12.93 -28.41
N SER A 340 3.64 12.29 -29.20
CA SER A 340 2.43 12.89 -29.79
C SER A 340 1.10 12.28 -29.28
N ALA A 341 1.14 11.50 -28.18
CA ALA A 341 0.00 10.75 -27.62
C ALA A 341 -0.21 11.02 -26.13
#